data_AF-A0A9E5I0T0-F1
#
_entry.id   AF-A0A9E5I0T0-F1
#
_cell.length_a   1.000
_cell.length_b   1.000
_cell.length_c   1.000
_cell.angle_alpha   90.00
_cell.angle_beta   90.00
_cell.angle_gamma   90.00
#
_symmetry.space_group_name_H-M   'P 1'
#
loop_
_entity.id
_entity.type
_entity.pdbx_description
1 polymer ?
#
loop_
_entity_poly.entity_id
_entity_poly.type
_entity_poly.pdbx_seq_one_letter_code
_entity_poly.pdbx_strand_id
1 'polypeptide(L)'
;MIRGLARAGFISLVASGAAVFIHNILSPYGLFLAIAVVPAVIHFLARGAISRLEPIVGVVVWFVVAYIASTERNGNEILVQGDTNGNALLVGTSALVILVLISVMNKRSR
;
A
#
# COMPACT_ATOMS: atom_id res chain seq x y z
N MET A 1 -9.49 -13.60 15.64
CA MET A 1 -9.66 -12.26 15.06
C MET A 1 -8.42 -11.38 15.21
N ILE A 2 -7.97 -11.06 16.43
CA ILE A 2 -6.83 -10.14 16.69
C ILE A 2 -5.52 -10.58 15.98
N ARG A 3 -5.16 -11.87 16.06
CA ARG A 3 -3.97 -12.40 15.38
C ARG A 3 -4.00 -12.20 13.85
N GLY A 4 -5.17 -12.28 13.23
CA GLY A 4 -5.34 -12.05 11.79
C GLY A 4 -5.12 -10.58 11.42
N LEU A 5 -5.66 -9.66 12.22
CA LEU A 5 -5.46 -8.21 12.02
C LEU A 5 -3.99 -7.82 12.23
N ALA A 6 -3.33 -8.34 13.26
CA ALA A 6 -1.91 -8.10 13.49
C ALA A 6 -1.04 -8.61 12.34
N ARG A 7 -1.32 -9.82 11.84
CA ARG A 7 -0.66 -10.38 10.65
C ARG A 7 -0.88 -9.50 9.42
N ALA A 8 -2.12 -9.11 9.15
CA ALA A 8 -2.46 -8.26 8.02
C ALA A 8 -1.76 -6.90 8.08
N GLY A 9 -1.76 -6.27 9.26
CA GLY A 9 -1.05 -5.02 9.51
C GLY A 9 0.45 -5.15 9.28
N PHE A 10 1.09 -6.18 9.85
CA PHE A 10 2.53 -6.41 9.69
C PHE A 10 2.93 -6.64 8.22
N ILE A 11 2.23 -7.53 7.51
CA ILE A 11 2.51 -7.81 6.09
C ILE A 11 2.37 -6.53 5.25
N SER A 12 1.30 -5.76 5.50
CA SER A 12 1.04 -4.52 4.76
C SER A 12 2.07 -3.43 5.06
N LEU A 13 2.56 -3.37 6.30
CA LEU A 13 3.59 -2.42 6.71
C LEU A 13 4.90 -2.70 5.96
N VAL A 14 5.35 -3.95 5.97
CA VAL A 14 6.56 -4.38 5.26
C VAL A 14 6.42 -4.12 3.76
N ALA A 15 5.28 -4.49 3.16
CA ALA A 15 5.05 -4.30 1.73
C ALA A 15 4.99 -2.83 1.32
N SER A 16 4.32 -1.99 2.11
CA SER A 16 4.20 -0.55 1.83
C SER A 16 5.55 0.15 1.97
N GLY A 17 6.31 -0.17 3.02
CA GLY A 17 7.68 0.32 3.18
C GLY A 17 8.58 -0.13 2.04
N ALA A 18 8.52 -1.41 1.66
CA ALA A 18 9.27 -1.93 0.53
C ALA A 18 8.92 -1.21 -0.79
N ALA A 19 7.64 -0.96 -1.07
CA ALA A 19 7.23 -0.19 -2.25
C ALA A 19 7.83 1.24 -2.25
N VAL A 20 7.80 1.91 -1.09
CA VAL A 20 8.43 3.24 -0.92
C VAL A 20 9.95 3.17 -1.11
N PHE A 21 10.66 2.14 -0.65
CA PHE A 21 12.11 2.06 -0.91
C PHE A 21 12.44 1.64 -2.34
N ILE A 22 11.68 0.71 -2.93
CA ILE A 22 11.91 0.19 -4.29
C ILE A 22 11.75 1.30 -5.33
N HIS A 23 10.73 2.15 -5.23
CA HIS A 23 10.58 3.23 -6.21
C HIS A 23 11.74 4.24 -6.13
N ASN A 24 12.26 4.49 -4.93
CA ASN A 24 13.34 5.44 -4.73
C ASN A 24 14.69 4.90 -5.23
N ILE A 25 15.01 3.63 -4.92
CA ILE A 25 16.32 3.03 -5.26
C ILE A 25 16.42 2.70 -6.75
N LEU A 26 15.32 2.27 -7.38
CA LEU A 26 15.33 1.72 -8.75
C LEU A 26 14.55 2.59 -9.75
N SER A 27 14.40 3.88 -9.48
CA SER A 27 13.69 4.81 -10.36
C SER A 27 14.34 4.85 -11.77
N PRO A 28 13.56 4.83 -12.87
CA PRO A 28 12.10 4.81 -12.95
C PRO A 28 11.46 3.40 -12.97
N TYR A 29 12.23 2.34 -13.24
CA TYR A 29 11.67 0.99 -13.44
C TYR A 29 11.08 0.37 -12.17
N GLY A 30 11.65 0.72 -11.01
CA GLY A 30 11.16 0.32 -9.69
C GLY A 30 9.75 0.83 -9.39
N LEU A 31 9.31 1.91 -10.05
CA LEU A 31 7.98 2.48 -9.88
C LEU A 31 6.87 1.48 -10.25
N PHE A 32 7.01 0.79 -11.39
CA PHE A 32 5.99 -0.16 -11.84
C PHE A 32 5.81 -1.31 -10.85
N LEU A 33 6.93 -1.83 -10.33
CA LEU A 33 6.91 -2.87 -9.31
C LEU A 33 6.30 -2.35 -8.00
N ALA A 34 6.73 -1.17 -7.54
CA ALA A 34 6.23 -0.55 -6.32
C ALA A 34 4.70 -0.31 -6.37
N ILE A 35 4.17 0.15 -7.50
CA ILE A 35 2.73 0.34 -7.72
C ILE A 35 1.96 -0.98 -7.60
N ALA A 36 2.51 -2.09 -8.07
CA ALA A 36 1.83 -3.38 -8.09
C ALA A 36 1.87 -4.12 -6.74
N VAL A 37 2.93 -3.92 -5.93
CA VAL A 37 3.17 -4.68 -4.70
C VAL A 37 2.03 -4.52 -3.69
N VAL A 38 1.64 -3.28 -3.36
CA VAL A 38 0.66 -3.04 -2.30
C VAL A 38 -0.73 -3.57 -2.68
N PRO A 39 -1.29 -3.29 -3.88
CA PRO A 39 -2.56 -3.87 -4.32
C PRO A 39 -2.54 -5.41 -4.36
N ALA A 40 -1.43 -6.01 -4.79
CA ALA A 40 -1.26 -7.47 -4.79
C ALA A 40 -1.33 -8.05 -3.37
N VAL A 41 -0.72 -7.38 -2.39
CA VAL A 41 -0.79 -7.75 -0.97
C VAL A 41 -2.21 -7.62 -0.42
N ILE A 42 -2.94 -6.55 -0.73
CA ILE A 42 -4.36 -6.41 -0.33
C ILE A 42 -5.20 -7.56 -0.90
N HIS A 43 -5.02 -7.89 -2.18
CA HIS A 43 -5.72 -9.01 -2.81
C HIS A 43 -5.31 -10.37 -2.22
N PHE A 44 -4.04 -10.56 -1.84
CA PHE A 44 -3.57 -11.75 -1.15
C PHE A 44 -4.20 -11.89 0.24
N LEU A 45 -4.18 -10.83 1.05
CA LEU A 45 -4.81 -10.80 2.38
C LEU A 45 -6.29 -11.13 2.27
N ALA A 46 -7.00 -10.54 1.30
CA ALA A 46 -8.40 -10.80 1.04
C ALA A 46 -8.76 -12.28 0.81
N ARG A 47 -7.89 -13.05 0.13
CA ARG A 47 -8.13 -14.47 -0.16
C ARG A 47 -7.96 -15.37 1.05
N GLY A 48 -7.01 -15.05 1.93
CA GLY A 48 -6.71 -15.82 3.14
C GLY A 48 -7.30 -15.25 4.43
N ALA A 49 -8.11 -14.19 4.34
CA ALA A 49 -8.61 -13.46 5.49
C ALA A 49 -9.83 -14.13 6.12
N ILE A 50 -9.79 -14.26 7.44
CA ILE A 50 -10.89 -14.76 8.26
C ILE A 50 -11.94 -13.64 8.43
N SER A 51 -11.50 -12.37 8.49
CA SER A 51 -12.36 -11.19 8.64
C SER A 51 -12.32 -10.26 7.42
N ARG A 52 -13.44 -9.57 7.15
CA ARG A 52 -13.49 -8.48 6.16
C ARG A 52 -12.59 -7.29 6.54
N LEU A 53 -12.20 -7.18 7.82
CA LEU A 53 -11.36 -6.11 8.33
C LEU A 53 -9.88 -6.28 7.96
N GLU A 54 -9.39 -7.49 7.66
CA GLU A 54 -7.97 -7.72 7.33
C GLU A 54 -7.50 -6.94 6.08
N PRO A 55 -8.19 -6.99 4.92
CA PRO A 55 -7.81 -6.16 3.78
C PRO A 55 -8.02 -4.66 4.03
N ILE A 56 -9.01 -4.27 4.85
CA ILE A 56 -9.21 -2.86 5.25
C ILE A 56 -8.02 -2.34 6.05
N VAL A 57 -7.53 -3.13 7.02
CA VAL A 57 -6.32 -2.80 7.79
C VAL A 57 -5.13 -2.61 6.86
N GLY A 58 -4.97 -3.46 5.85
CA GLY A 58 -3.87 -3.30 4.90
C GLY A 58 -3.94 -1.98 4.11
N VAL A 59 -5.13 -1.58 3.69
CA VAL A 59 -5.33 -0.28 3.01
C VAL A 59 -5.04 0.90 3.95
N VAL A 60 -5.50 0.83 5.20
CA VAL A 60 -5.19 1.85 6.21
C VAL A 60 -3.68 1.98 6.40
N VAL A 61 -2.97 0.85 6.49
CA VAL A 61 -1.50 0.83 6.64
C VAL A 61 -0.80 1.47 5.45
N TRP A 62 -1.25 1.22 4.21
CA TRP A 62 -0.72 1.92 3.03
C TRP A 62 -0.79 3.45 3.19
N PHE A 63 -1.97 3.98 3.54
CA PHE A 63 -2.15 5.42 3.67
C PHE A 63 -1.32 6.01 4.82
N VAL A 64 -1.17 5.30 5.94
CA VAL A 64 -0.30 5.74 7.04
C VAL A 64 1.16 5.79 6.60
N VAL A 65 1.67 4.76 5.92
CA VAL A 65 3.05 4.72 5.43
C VAL A 65 3.28 5.79 4.38
N ALA A 66 2.36 5.94 3.43
CA ALA A 66 2.42 6.97 2.40
C ALA A 66 2.42 8.37 3.01
N TYR A 67 1.54 8.63 3.98
CA TYR A 67 1.51 9.90 4.71
C TYR A 67 2.85 10.19 5.40
N ILE A 68 3.42 9.21 6.11
CA ILE A 68 4.72 9.37 6.78
C ILE A 68 5.83 9.64 5.75
N ALA A 69 5.84 8.93 4.62
CA ALA A 69 6.84 9.08 3.58
C ALA A 69 6.73 10.40 2.79
N SER A 70 5.54 11.02 2.79
CA SER A 70 5.25 12.32 2.17
C SER A 70 5.35 13.51 3.14
N THR A 71 5.44 13.28 4.45
CA THR A 71 5.45 14.37 5.43
C THR A 71 6.84 15.00 5.51
N GLU A 72 6.90 16.29 5.19
CA GLU A 72 8.13 17.08 5.30
C GLU A 72 8.58 17.20 6.75
N ARG A 73 9.80 16.73 7.03
CA ARG A 73 10.45 16.87 8.33
C ARG A 73 11.84 17.48 8.21
N ASN A 74 12.62 17.06 7.21
CA ASN A 74 14.03 17.45 7.09
C ASN A 74 14.41 17.91 5.66
N GLY A 75 13.46 17.99 4.72
CA GLY A 75 13.71 18.43 3.34
C GLY A 75 14.34 17.36 2.43
N ASN A 76 14.23 16.08 2.82
CA ASN A 76 14.77 14.94 2.08
C ASN A 76 13.80 13.74 2.12
N GLU A 77 12.50 14.04 1.94
CA GLU A 77 11.42 13.07 2.02
C GLU A 77 11.50 12.10 0.83
N ILE A 78 11.04 10.86 1.02
CA ILE A 78 11.13 9.88 -0.08
C ILE A 78 10.05 10.16 -1.13
N LEU A 79 8.88 10.65 -0.69
CA LEU A 79 7.81 11.11 -1.57
C LEU A 79 7.75 12.65 -1.52
N VAL A 80 8.79 13.31 -2.06
CA VAL A 80 8.89 14.78 -2.12
C VAL A 80 7.78 15.39 -2.96
N GLN A 81 7.26 16.54 -2.51
CA GLN A 81 6.43 17.42 -3.35
C GLN A 81 7.26 17.96 -4.53
N GLY A 82 7.04 17.38 -5.71
CA GLY A 82 7.79 17.72 -6.94
C GLY A 82 8.47 16.52 -7.60
N ASP A 83 8.55 15.38 -6.91
CA ASP A 83 8.93 14.11 -7.55
C ASP A 83 7.75 13.56 -8.37
N THR A 84 7.88 13.62 -9.70
CA THR A 84 6.87 13.08 -10.61
C THR A 84 6.65 11.58 -10.40
N ASN A 85 7.71 10.83 -10.07
CA ASN A 85 7.63 9.39 -9.86
C ASN A 85 7.05 9.04 -8.49
N GLY A 86 7.45 9.75 -7.43
CA GLY A 86 6.83 9.66 -6.10
C GLY A 86 5.35 9.99 -6.13
N ASN A 87 4.94 11.04 -6.86
CA ASN A 87 3.53 11.38 -7.07
C ASN A 87 2.78 10.27 -7.83
N ALA A 88 3.39 9.72 -8.88
CA ALA A 88 2.81 8.60 -9.61
C ALA A 88 2.64 7.36 -8.72
N LEU A 89 3.60 7.06 -7.84
CA LEU A 89 3.46 5.99 -6.86
C LEU A 89 2.29 6.26 -5.92
N LEU A 90 2.25 7.45 -5.32
CA LEU A 90 1.24 7.83 -4.34
C LEU A 90 -0.16 7.71 -4.93
N VAL A 91 -0.41 8.37 -6.06
CA VAL A 91 -1.72 8.39 -6.73
C VAL A 91 -2.08 7.02 -7.29
N GLY A 92 -1.16 6.42 -8.06
CA GLY A 92 -1.40 5.15 -8.74
C GLY A 92 -1.67 4.00 -7.76
N THR A 93 -0.83 3.88 -6.74
CA THR A 93 -0.99 2.83 -5.72
C THR A 93 -2.27 3.07 -4.91
N SER A 94 -2.54 4.32 -4.49
CA SER A 94 -3.76 4.65 -3.71
C SER A 94 -5.04 4.33 -4.48
N ALA A 95 -5.10 4.66 -5.77
CA ALA A 95 -6.23 4.31 -6.61
C ALA A 95 -6.41 2.79 -6.71
N LEU A 96 -5.32 2.05 -6.97
CA LEU A 96 -5.38 0.61 -7.13
C LEU A 96 -5.75 -0.13 -5.84
N VAL A 97 -5.23 0.28 -4.68
CA VAL A 97 -5.59 -0.39 -3.41
C VAL A 97 -7.06 -0.18 -3.07
N ILE A 98 -7.65 1.00 -3.37
CA ILE A 98 -9.08 1.26 -3.21
C ILE A 98 -9.89 0.37 -4.17
N LEU A 99 -9.52 0.32 -5.45
CA LEU A 99 -10.21 -0.51 -6.44
C LEU A 99 -10.17 -2.00 -6.07
N VAL A 100 -9.01 -2.49 -5.64
CA VAL A 100 -8.86 -3.88 -5.16
C VAL A 100 -9.72 -4.12 -3.93
N LEU A 101 -9.75 -3.19 -2.96
CA LEU A 101 -10.57 -3.32 -1.78
C LEU A 101 -12.06 -3.44 -2.15
N ILE A 102 -12.57 -2.54 -3.01
CA ILE A 102 -13.96 -2.57 -3.48
C ILE A 102 -14.26 -3.89 -4.18
N SER A 103 -13.38 -4.33 -5.09
CA SER A 103 -13.52 -5.61 -5.82
C SER A 103 -13.63 -6.80 -4.88
N VAL A 104 -12.77 -6.86 -3.87
CA VAL A 104 -12.76 -7.91 -2.85
C VAL A 104 -14.03 -7.87 -2.00
N MET A 105 -14.45 -6.68 -1.56
CA MET A 105 -15.62 -6.52 -0.70
C MET A 105 -16.91 -6.93 -1.42
N ASN A 106 -17.04 -6.57 -2.71
CA ASN A 106 -18.16 -6.97 -3.55
C ASN A 106 -18.23 -8.48 -3.79
N LYS A 107 -17.09 -9.17 -3.90
CA LYS A 107 -17.06 -10.63 -4.05
C LYS A 107 -17.49 -11.36 -2.78
N ARG A 108 -17.28 -10.76 -1.60
CA ARG A 108 -17.65 -11.38 -0.30
C ARG A 108 -19.11 -11.15 0.09
N SER A 109 -19.84 -10.26 -0.58
CA SER A 109 -21.26 -9.98 -0.31
C SER A 109 -22.22 -10.84 -1.14
N ARG A 110 -21.72 -11.50 -2.18
CA ARG A 110 -22.42 -12.52 -2.95
C ARG A 110 -22.16 -13.90 -2.34
#